data_AF-A0A139RAT8-F1
#
_entry.id   AF-A0A139RAT8-F1
#
_cell.length_a   1.000
_cell.length_b   1.000
_cell.length_c   1.000
_cell.angle_alpha   90.00
_cell.angle_beta   90.00
_cell.angle_gamma   90.00
#
_symmetry.space_group_name_H-M   'P 1'
#
loop_
_entity.id
_entity.type
_entity.pdbx_description
1 polymer ?
#
loop_
_entity_poly.entity_id
_entity_poly.type
_entity_poly.pdbx_seq_one_letter_code
_entity_poly.pdbx_strand_id
1 'polypeptide(L)'
;MFSMLVKSQEEHQNREYEVSLVNALKNSYEGIEEVHITDPSYASIPSDAWGAKVKIIFSDNKQLSYIIAFSKQNNEIRSRDFQNSSRKDDNQYLTSHHGITETNVKVIYSNGETGEQ
;
A
#
# COMPACT_ATOMS: atom_id res chain seq x y z
N MET A 1 20.70 -8.41 -22.24
CA MET A 1 19.29 -8.24 -22.64
C MET A 1 18.32 -9.02 -21.77
N PHE A 2 18.65 -10.24 -21.28
CA PHE A 2 17.79 -10.99 -20.34
C PHE A 2 17.46 -10.24 -19.04
N SER A 3 18.42 -9.53 -18.43
CA SER A 3 18.20 -8.80 -17.18
C SER A 3 17.27 -7.59 -17.30
N MET A 4 17.20 -6.92 -18.46
CA MET A 4 16.29 -5.80 -18.68
C MET A 4 14.84 -6.27 -18.87
N LEU A 5 14.65 -7.39 -19.57
CA LEU A 5 13.32 -7.99 -19.78
C LEU A 5 12.71 -8.48 -18.46
N VAL A 6 13.51 -9.12 -17.59
CA VAL A 6 13.05 -9.56 -16.26
C VAL A 6 12.69 -8.36 -15.38
N LYS A 7 13.50 -7.29 -15.38
CA LYS A 7 13.20 -6.06 -14.63
C LYS A 7 11.90 -5.40 -15.10
N SER A 8 11.69 -5.27 -16.42
CA SER A 8 10.46 -4.69 -16.97
C SER A 8 9.21 -5.53 -16.62
N GLN A 9 9.35 -6.87 -16.58
CA GLN A 9 8.26 -7.76 -16.18
C GLN A 9 7.93 -7.65 -14.68
N GLU A 10 8.96 -7.56 -13.83
CA GLU A 10 8.81 -7.37 -12.38
C GLU A 10 8.20 -5.99 -12.07
N GLU A 11 8.64 -4.94 -12.75
CA GLU A 11 8.06 -3.59 -12.63
C GLU A 11 6.58 -3.57 -13.05
N HIS A 12 6.21 -4.25 -14.13
CA HIS A 12 4.81 -4.38 -14.53
C HIS A 12 3.97 -5.12 -13.48
N GLN A 13 4.48 -6.23 -12.94
CA GLN A 13 3.80 -6.96 -11.88
C GLN A 13 3.65 -6.09 -10.61
N ASN A 14 4.72 -5.42 -10.19
CA ASN A 14 4.70 -4.48 -9.06
C ASN A 14 3.63 -3.41 -9.26
N ARG A 15 3.56 -2.78 -10.44
CA ARG A 15 2.54 -1.78 -10.76
C ARG A 15 1.12 -2.32 -10.55
N GLU A 16 0.83 -3.55 -10.95
CA GLU A 16 -0.50 -4.12 -10.71
C GLU A 16 -0.82 -4.35 -9.21
N TYR A 17 0.18 -4.75 -8.42
CA TYR A 17 0.05 -4.89 -6.97
C TYR A 17 -0.18 -3.55 -6.30
N GLU A 18 0.61 -2.54 -6.67
CA GLU A 18 0.48 -1.18 -6.17
C GLU A 18 -0.88 -0.59 -6.50
N VAL A 19 -1.34 -0.76 -7.73
CA VAL A 19 -2.66 -0.27 -8.17
C VAL A 19 -3.77 -0.92 -7.36
N SER A 20 -3.70 -2.24 -7.16
CA SER A 20 -4.70 -2.99 -6.41
C SER A 20 -4.67 -2.65 -4.92
N LEU A 21 -3.48 -2.42 -4.36
CA LEU A 21 -3.29 -2.00 -2.98
C LEU A 21 -3.93 -0.63 -2.73
N VAL A 22 -3.67 0.37 -3.58
CA VAL A 22 -4.24 1.70 -3.40
C VAL A 22 -5.75 1.64 -3.46
N ASN A 23 -6.31 0.86 -4.40
CA ASN A 23 -7.75 0.63 -4.43
C ASN A 23 -8.27 -0.05 -3.15
N ALA A 24 -7.56 -1.02 -2.59
CA ALA A 24 -7.93 -1.64 -1.32
C ALA A 24 -7.91 -0.63 -0.16
N LEU A 25 -6.89 0.23 -0.09
CA LEU A 25 -6.79 1.30 0.90
C LEU A 25 -7.94 2.30 0.78
N LYS A 26 -8.23 2.78 -0.44
CA LYS A 26 -9.36 3.69 -0.71
C LYS A 26 -10.70 3.10 -0.28
N ASN A 27 -10.90 1.80 -0.44
CA ASN A 27 -12.13 1.12 -0.03
C ASN A 27 -12.16 0.74 1.45
N SER A 28 -11.07 0.95 2.18
CA SER A 28 -10.96 0.60 3.62
C SER A 28 -10.95 1.84 4.51
N TYR A 29 -10.37 2.94 4.04
CA TYR A 29 -10.24 4.17 4.81
C TYR A 29 -10.72 5.39 4.03
N GLU A 30 -11.44 6.27 4.71
CA GLU A 30 -11.84 7.58 4.19
C GLU A 30 -10.76 8.64 4.40
N GLY A 31 -10.81 9.71 3.60
CA GLY A 31 -9.94 10.88 3.77
C GLY A 31 -8.49 10.67 3.35
N ILE A 32 -8.16 9.65 2.56
CA ILE A 32 -6.81 9.48 1.99
C ILE A 32 -6.58 10.56 0.92
N GLU A 33 -5.44 11.26 0.99
CA GLU A 33 -5.01 12.22 -0.04
C GLU A 33 -3.84 11.68 -0.86
N GLU A 34 -2.83 11.11 -0.19
CA GLU A 34 -1.65 10.57 -0.87
C GLU A 34 -1.25 9.18 -0.34
N VAL A 35 -0.77 8.32 -1.25
CA VAL A 35 -0.16 7.04 -0.92
C VAL A 35 1.21 6.94 -1.58
N HIS A 36 2.26 6.72 -0.78
CA HIS A 36 3.62 6.54 -1.26
C HIS A 36 4.04 5.09 -1.02
N ILE A 37 4.50 4.42 -2.07
CA ILE A 37 4.90 3.02 -2.04
C ILE A 37 6.39 2.93 -2.30
N THR A 38 7.09 2.21 -1.44
CA THR A 38 8.55 2.03 -1.50
C THR A 38 8.94 0.62 -1.11
N ASP A 39 10.13 0.20 -1.52
CA ASP A 39 10.72 -1.10 -1.18
C ASP A 39 9.78 -2.30 -1.42
N PRO A 40 9.22 -2.47 -2.64
CA PRO A 40 8.44 -3.65 -2.97
C PRO A 40 9.33 -4.90 -2.83
N SER A 41 8.78 -5.94 -2.23
CA SER A 41 9.48 -7.19 -1.99
C SER A 41 8.51 -8.35 -2.13
N TYR A 42 8.89 -9.34 -2.91
CA TYR A 42 8.23 -10.64 -2.93
C TYR A 42 8.80 -11.46 -1.76
N ALA A 43 7.94 -11.85 -0.80
CA ALA A 43 8.37 -12.76 0.25
C ALA A 43 8.58 -14.16 -0.34
N SER A 44 9.74 -14.77 -0.06
CA SER A 44 10.04 -16.14 -0.48
C SER A 44 9.36 -17.15 0.46
N ILE A 45 8.04 -17.39 0.30
CA ILE A 45 7.25 -18.48 0.94
C ILE A 45 7.13 -18.35 2.50
N PRO A 46 5.96 -18.57 3.15
CA PRO A 46 4.76 -19.25 2.68
C PRO A 46 3.54 -18.34 2.47
N SER A 47 3.73 -17.14 1.92
CA SER A 47 2.59 -16.38 1.40
C SER A 47 2.91 -15.89 0.01
N ASP A 48 2.03 -16.16 -0.95
CA ASP A 48 1.96 -15.50 -2.26
C ASP A 48 1.60 -14.00 -2.12
N ALA A 49 2.14 -13.35 -1.10
CA ALA A 49 1.89 -11.98 -0.75
C ALA A 49 3.07 -11.13 -1.17
N TRP A 50 2.75 -10.08 -1.89
CA TRP A 50 3.66 -9.00 -2.23
C TRP A 50 3.71 -8.03 -1.04
N GLY A 51 4.90 -7.63 -0.62
CA GLY A 51 5.09 -6.70 0.48
C GLY A 51 5.65 -5.36 0.01
N ALA A 52 5.35 -4.30 0.74
CA ALA A 52 5.94 -2.98 0.50
C ALA A 52 5.91 -2.13 1.77
N LYS A 53 6.75 -1.09 1.80
CA LYS A 53 6.58 0.03 2.72
C LYS A 53 5.59 1.01 2.11
N VAL A 54 4.58 1.36 2.89
CA VAL A 54 3.50 2.24 2.46
C VAL A 54 3.38 3.39 3.44
N LYS A 55 3.40 4.61 2.92
CA LYS A 55 3.06 5.81 3.65
C LYS A 55 1.72 6.34 3.15
N ILE A 56 0.79 6.59 4.06
CA ILE A 56 -0.54 7.12 3.79
C ILE A 56 -0.61 8.50 4.40
N ILE A 57 -1.08 9.48 3.62
CA ILE A 57 -1.31 10.86 4.04
C ILE A 57 -2.81 11.11 3.96
N PHE A 58 -3.40 11.54 5.07
CA PHE A 58 -4.82 11.86 5.19
C PHE A 58 -5.05 13.36 5.09
N SER A 59 -6.29 13.76 4.81
CA SER A 59 -6.71 15.15 4.59
C SER A 59 -6.58 16.06 5.81
N ASP A 60 -6.50 15.48 7.01
CA ASP A 60 -6.18 16.18 8.24
C ASP A 60 -4.65 16.35 8.47
N ASN A 61 -3.84 16.01 7.47
CA ASN A 61 -2.38 15.95 7.49
C ASN A 61 -1.77 14.84 8.38
N LYS A 62 -2.57 13.89 8.89
CA LYS A 62 -2.03 12.70 9.57
C LYS A 62 -1.25 11.85 8.56
N GLN A 63 -0.09 11.38 8.99
CA GLN A 63 0.78 10.53 8.17
C GLN A 63 1.04 9.23 8.89
N LEU A 64 0.82 8.11 8.21
CA LEU A 64 1.02 6.77 8.75
C LEU A 64 1.90 5.95 7.80
N SER A 65 2.97 5.36 8.34
CA SER A 65 3.86 4.49 7.58
C SER A 65 3.83 3.06 8.12
N TYR A 66 3.66 2.08 7.24
CA TYR A 66 3.56 0.66 7.59
C TYR A 66 4.41 -0.20 6.64
N ILE A 67 4.93 -1.30 7.16
CA ILE A 67 5.39 -2.41 6.31
C ILE A 67 4.20 -3.36 6.18
N ILE A 68 3.70 -3.53 4.96
CA ILE A 68 2.53 -4.35 4.70
C ILE A 68 2.89 -5.56 3.84
N ALA A 69 2.07 -6.61 3.97
CA ALA A 69 1.94 -7.70 3.02
C ALA A 69 0.53 -7.63 2.43
N PHE A 70 0.43 -7.67 1.10
CA PHE A 70 -0.80 -7.56 0.35
C PHE A 70 -1.02 -8.79 -0.52
N SER A 71 -2.21 -9.37 -0.42
CA SER A 71 -2.66 -10.46 -1.28
C SER A 71 -3.71 -9.92 -2.25
N LYS A 72 -3.38 -9.87 -3.55
CA LYS A 72 -4.35 -9.52 -4.61
C LYS A 72 -5.52 -10.50 -4.66
N GLN A 73 -5.27 -11.79 -4.42
CA GLN A 73 -6.29 -12.83 -4.51
C GLN A 73 -7.42 -12.64 -3.49
N ASN A 74 -7.05 -12.25 -2.26
CA ASN A 74 -8.01 -12.06 -1.16
C ASN A 74 -8.34 -10.58 -0.91
N ASN A 75 -7.73 -9.66 -1.67
CA ASN A 75 -7.77 -8.22 -1.46
C ASN A 75 -7.47 -7.82 0.00
N GLU A 76 -6.47 -8.46 0.61
CA GLU A 76 -6.24 -8.38 2.05
C GLU A 76 -4.89 -7.73 2.35
N ILE A 77 -4.93 -6.70 3.21
CA ILE A 77 -3.76 -6.00 3.73
C ILE A 77 -3.44 -6.55 5.12
N ARG A 78 -2.22 -7.02 5.30
CA ARG A 78 -1.70 -7.50 6.59
C ARG A 78 -0.49 -6.68 6.98
N SER A 79 -0.36 -6.38 8.26
CA SER A 79 0.88 -5.81 8.81
C SER A 79 1.11 -6.31 10.22
N ARG A 80 2.37 -6.55 10.56
CA ARG A 80 2.76 -6.79 11.96
C ARG A 80 2.54 -5.55 12.83
N ASP A 81 2.55 -4.37 12.22
CA ASP A 81 2.33 -3.09 12.91
C ASP A 81 0.91 -2.95 13.46
N PHE A 82 -0.08 -3.63 12.87
CA PHE A 82 -1.47 -3.60 13.35
C PHE A 82 -1.64 -4.27 14.72
N GLN A 83 -0.75 -5.18 15.10
CA GLN A 83 -0.75 -5.84 16.41
C GLN A 83 0.25 -5.22 17.40
N ASN A 84 1.01 -4.22 16.97
CA ASN A 84 2.02 -3.57 17.80
C ASN A 84 1.36 -2.58 18.76
N SER A 85 1.46 -2.83 20.07
CA SER A 85 0.90 -1.96 21.11
C SER A 85 1.46 -0.54 21.08
N SER A 86 2.69 -0.36 20.60
CA SER A 86 3.31 0.97 20.43
C SER A 86 2.64 1.80 19.33
N ARG A 87 1.80 1.19 18.50
CA ARG A 87 1.04 1.82 17.41
C ARG A 87 -0.45 1.89 17.67
N LYS A 88 -0.88 1.70 18.92
CA LYS A 88 -2.29 1.69 19.31
C LYS A 88 -3.03 2.94 18.81
N ASP A 89 -2.44 4.12 18.94
CA ASP A 89 -3.07 5.38 18.53
C ASP A 89 -3.21 5.48 17.00
N ASP A 90 -2.21 5.02 16.25
CA ASP A 90 -2.26 4.97 14.79
C ASP A 90 -3.33 3.96 14.30
N ASN A 91 -3.43 2.80 14.95
CA ASN A 91 -4.44 1.79 14.61
C ASN A 91 -5.85 2.26 15.01
N GLN A 92 -5.98 2.99 16.12
CA GLN A 92 -7.24 3.62 16.52
C GLN A 92 -7.66 4.69 15.52
N TYR A 93 -6.72 5.49 15.03
CA TYR A 93 -6.96 6.46 13.96
C TYR A 93 -7.46 5.79 12.68
N LEU A 94 -6.80 4.71 12.23
CA LEU A 94 -7.27 3.95 11.07
C LEU A 94 -8.69 3.42 11.29
N THR A 95 -8.96 2.86 12.47
CA THR A 95 -10.29 2.32 12.82
C THR A 95 -11.37 3.41 12.81
N SER A 96 -11.05 4.62 13.29
CA SER A 96 -12.01 5.74 13.29
C SER A 96 -12.27 6.34 11.91
N HIS A 97 -11.40 6.07 10.94
CA HIS A 97 -11.52 6.51 9.55
C HIS A 97 -11.88 5.35 8.62
N HIS A 98 -12.51 4.28 9.13
CA HIS A 98 -13.06 3.23 8.27
C HIS A 98 -14.14 3.81 7.37
N GLY A 99 -13.97 3.65 6.06
CA GLY A 99 -14.87 4.24 5.07
C GLY A 99 -14.30 4.12 3.67
N ILE A 100 -14.88 4.87 2.75
CA ILE A 100 -14.46 4.89 1.35
C ILE A 100 -13.94 6.30 1.01
N THR A 101 -12.73 6.38 0.46
CA THR A 101 -12.22 7.60 -0.16
C THR A 101 -12.75 7.69 -1.60
N GLU A 102 -13.75 8.55 -1.81
CA GLU A 102 -14.35 8.79 -3.14
C GLU A 102 -13.51 9.74 -4.01
N THR A 103 -12.65 10.55 -3.40
CA THR A 103 -11.78 11.49 -4.11
C THR A 103 -10.61 10.79 -4.79
N ASN A 104 -10.01 11.49 -5.77
CA ASN A 104 -8.75 11.05 -6.35
C ASN A 104 -7.65 11.08 -5.28
N VAL A 105 -6.87 10.00 -5.22
CA VAL A 105 -5.71 9.85 -4.36
C VAL A 105 -4.47 9.95 -5.22
N LYS A 106 -3.54 10.82 -4.83
CA LYS A 106 -2.23 10.91 -5.48
C LYS A 106 -1.36 9.74 -5.04
N VAL A 107 -0.77 9.05 -6.01
CA VAL A 107 0.06 7.87 -5.77
C VAL A 107 1.50 8.17 -6.20
N ILE A 108 2.45 7.90 -5.31
CA ILE A 108 3.88 7.82 -5.65
C ILE A 108 4.24 6.34 -5.63
N TYR A 109 4.51 5.79 -6.80
CA TYR A 109 4.82 4.38 -6.98
C TYR A 109 6.30 4.08 -6.66
N SER A 110 6.63 2.79 -6.47
CA SER A 110 7.97 2.36 -6.07
C SER A 110 9.06 2.67 -7.10
N ASN A 111 8.70 2.83 -8.37
CA ASN A 111 9.61 3.23 -9.44
C ASN A 111 9.80 4.76 -9.52
N GLY A 112 9.16 5.54 -8.62
CA GLY A 112 9.23 7.00 -8.57
C GLY A 112 8.24 7.72 -9.48
N GLU A 113 7.45 7.00 -10.27
CA GLU A 113 6.38 7.60 -11.05
C GLU A 113 5.23 8.06 -10.16
N THR A 114 4.52 9.09 -10.62
CA THR A 114 3.32 9.61 -9.95
C THR A 114 2.08 9.28 -10.75
N GLY A 115 0.98 8.97 -10.07
CA GLY A 115 -0.34 8.78 -10.68
C GLY A 115 -1.48 9.26 -9.79
N GLU A 116 -2.69 9.10 -10.28
CA GLU A 116 -3.93 9.34 -9.54
C GLU A 116 -4.82 8.11 -9.62
N GLN A 117 -5.57 7.83 -8.55
CA GLN A 117 -6.56 6.76 -8.48
C GLN A 117 -7.85 7.21 -7.82
#